data_AF-A0A4W5NNM0-F1
#
_entry.id   AF-A0A4W5NNM0-F1
#
_cell.length_a   1.000
_cell.length_b   1.000
_cell.length_c   1.000
_cell.angle_alpha   90.00
_cell.angle_beta   90.00
_cell.angle_gamma   90.00
#
_symmetry.space_group_name_H-M   'P 1'
#
loop_
_entity.id
_entity.type
_entity.pdbx_description
1 polymer ?
#
loop_
_entity_poly.entity_id
_entity_poly.type
_entity_poly.pdbx_seq_one_letter_code
_entity_poly.pdbx_strand_id
1 'polypeptide(L)'
;MQGSDVEVEVPANLSKYTEAFLAFTTHPSQFLRSSTQITWGTLFRHEILSKDPVIIQMTIKYFRATMTNLVKTGFPSSNDSPSCEYSRHDFDSDEDFNSFFNSFRAQQGEVVRNACRIVPLEAFQIAAEWLQYQISTPIDIGTTVSKTAEGLCSILSPSEVQWDAMTFFTESVVGKIFKNVEDEKLPVDQGIELLQAVLNYNTRDPLILSCVLTNVSVLFPFVTHRPHFLPQVLYKLFAAITFEVVEESKAPRTRAVKNIRRHACSSIIKMSRDYPQFILPCFDMMYNHVKKLFSSEALLNLLEKCALMEALVLISNQFKDYNKQKNFLEELMATVTARWTSDEMRHVLWDPALFLDFVGADQLVAEGTEHTTGINRSRVGVCVCVCVCVCVCVCVCVCVHVRAFMAKC
;
A
#
# COMPACT_ATOMS: atom_id res chain seq x y z
N MET A 1 -27.98 21.98 -31.79
CA MET A 1 -28.67 20.70 -32.05
C MET A 1 -29.26 20.25 -30.74
N GLN A 2 -30.58 20.35 -30.61
CA GLN A 2 -31.35 19.84 -29.46
C GLN A 2 -31.20 18.32 -29.45
N GLY A 3 -30.51 17.79 -28.44
CA GLY A 3 -30.60 16.37 -28.11
C GLY A 3 -32.00 16.15 -27.54
N SER A 4 -32.82 15.40 -28.24
CA SER A 4 -34.08 14.89 -27.71
C SER A 4 -33.81 14.19 -26.39
N ASP A 5 -34.46 14.63 -25.31
CA ASP A 5 -34.65 13.84 -24.08
C ASP A 5 -35.40 12.55 -24.48
N VAL A 6 -34.66 11.54 -24.92
CA VAL A 6 -35.20 10.19 -25.03
C VAL A 6 -35.33 9.73 -23.59
N GLU A 7 -36.56 9.69 -23.11
CA GLU A 7 -36.91 9.13 -21.81
C GLU A 7 -36.45 7.67 -21.81
N VAL A 8 -35.31 7.38 -21.18
CA VAL A 8 -34.76 6.03 -21.15
C VAL A 8 -35.61 5.20 -20.20
N GLU A 9 -36.49 4.38 -20.77
CA GLU A 9 -37.34 3.48 -19.99
C GLU A 9 -36.51 2.36 -19.35
N VAL A 10 -36.80 2.09 -18.08
CA VAL A 10 -36.22 0.95 -17.35
C VAL A 10 -36.94 -0.33 -17.78
N PRO A 11 -36.24 -1.38 -18.25
CA PRO A 11 -36.88 -2.60 -18.70
C PRO A 11 -37.70 -3.27 -17.59
N ALA A 12 -38.94 -3.68 -17.89
CA ALA A 12 -39.86 -4.28 -16.91
C ALA A 12 -39.32 -5.55 -16.23
N ASN A 13 -38.38 -6.25 -16.85
CA ASN A 13 -37.75 -7.47 -16.32
C ASN A 13 -36.29 -7.24 -15.86
N LEU A 14 -35.91 -6.01 -15.52
CA LEU A 14 -34.54 -5.68 -15.05
C LEU A 14 -34.11 -6.54 -13.84
N SER A 15 -35.03 -6.80 -12.90
CA SER A 15 -34.77 -7.67 -11.75
C SER A 15 -34.36 -9.08 -12.19
N LYS A 16 -35.13 -9.72 -13.07
CA LYS A 16 -34.82 -11.05 -13.59
C LYS A 16 -33.50 -11.08 -14.36
N TYR A 17 -33.24 -10.06 -15.19
CA TYR A 17 -31.97 -9.95 -15.92
C TYR A 17 -30.79 -9.86 -14.95
N THR A 18 -30.85 -8.96 -13.98
CA THR A 18 -29.76 -8.75 -13.03
C THR A 18 -29.55 -9.93 -12.08
N GLU A 19 -30.60 -10.66 -11.71
CA GLU A 19 -30.49 -11.91 -10.95
C GLU A 19 -29.81 -13.02 -11.76
N ALA A 20 -30.21 -13.21 -13.01
CA ALA A 20 -29.53 -14.16 -13.90
C ALA A 20 -28.07 -13.76 -14.12
N PHE A 21 -27.79 -12.47 -14.29
CA PHE A 21 -26.44 -11.96 -14.48
C PHE A 21 -25.57 -12.09 -13.22
N LEU A 22 -26.16 -11.94 -12.04
CA LEU A 22 -25.48 -12.23 -10.77
C LEU A 22 -25.13 -13.72 -10.67
N ALA A 23 -25.98 -14.62 -11.15
CA ALA A 23 -25.67 -16.07 -11.15
C ALA A 23 -24.38 -16.39 -11.92
N PHE A 24 -24.13 -15.73 -13.06
CA PHE A 24 -22.84 -15.83 -13.76
C PHE A 24 -21.68 -15.22 -12.96
N THR A 25 -21.95 -14.18 -12.18
CA THR A 25 -20.94 -13.50 -11.33
C THR A 25 -20.55 -14.34 -10.10
N THR A 26 -21.44 -15.23 -9.65
CA THR A 26 -21.20 -16.17 -8.55
C THR A 26 -20.79 -17.57 -9.02
N HIS A 27 -20.70 -17.79 -10.34
CA HIS A 27 -20.38 -19.09 -10.90
C HIS A 27 -18.92 -19.51 -10.60
N PRO A 28 -18.59 -20.81 -10.45
CA PRO A 28 -17.21 -21.26 -10.19
C PRO A 28 -16.16 -20.89 -11.26
N SER A 29 -16.52 -20.87 -12.54
CA SER A 29 -15.59 -20.47 -13.63
C SER A 29 -15.10 -19.02 -13.47
N GLN A 30 -13.77 -18.88 -13.40
CA GLN A 30 -13.10 -17.58 -13.34
C GLN A 30 -13.34 -16.75 -14.62
N PHE A 31 -13.44 -17.41 -15.78
CA PHE A 31 -13.75 -16.76 -17.05
C PHE A 31 -15.17 -16.13 -17.05
N LEU A 32 -16.17 -16.88 -16.57
CA LEU A 32 -17.54 -16.37 -16.48
C LEU A 32 -17.65 -15.19 -15.51
N ARG A 33 -17.01 -15.26 -14.34
CA ARG A 33 -16.94 -14.13 -13.41
C ARG A 33 -16.31 -12.89 -14.05
N SER A 34 -15.22 -13.08 -14.79
CA SER A 34 -14.54 -11.97 -15.45
C SER A 34 -15.40 -11.33 -16.54
N SER A 35 -16.16 -12.16 -17.28
CA SER A 35 -17.01 -11.70 -18.38
C SER A 35 -18.13 -10.77 -17.92
N THR A 36 -18.57 -10.86 -16.65
CA THR A 36 -19.65 -10.00 -16.14
C THR A 36 -19.19 -8.58 -15.73
N GLN A 37 -17.89 -8.36 -15.53
CA GLN A 37 -17.39 -7.14 -14.87
C GLN A 37 -17.62 -5.87 -15.69
N ILE A 38 -17.48 -5.91 -17.02
CA ILE A 38 -17.68 -4.74 -17.89
C ILE A 38 -19.12 -4.25 -17.79
N THR A 39 -20.07 -5.16 -17.85
CA THR A 39 -21.50 -4.85 -17.78
C THR A 39 -21.87 -4.32 -16.40
N TRP A 40 -21.40 -4.94 -15.31
CA TRP A 40 -21.61 -4.39 -13.97
C TRP A 40 -21.05 -2.98 -13.81
N GLY A 41 -19.82 -2.75 -14.26
CA GLY A 41 -19.22 -1.42 -14.24
C GLY A 41 -20.03 -0.39 -15.02
N THR A 42 -20.63 -0.79 -16.13
CA THR A 42 -21.50 0.08 -16.94
C THR A 42 -22.83 0.35 -16.24
N LEU A 43 -23.49 -0.67 -15.68
CA LEU A 43 -24.72 -0.52 -14.91
C LEU A 43 -24.54 0.43 -13.71
N PHE A 44 -23.45 0.27 -12.95
CA PHE A 44 -23.20 1.10 -11.77
C PHE A 44 -22.82 2.55 -12.10
N ARG A 45 -22.35 2.84 -13.32
CA ARG A 45 -22.05 4.20 -13.78
C ARG A 45 -23.21 4.86 -14.53
N HIS A 46 -24.20 4.08 -14.97
CA HIS A 46 -25.28 4.58 -15.79
C HIS A 46 -26.16 5.56 -15.00
N GLU A 47 -26.42 6.74 -15.54
CA GLU A 47 -27.01 7.87 -14.79
C GLU A 47 -28.44 7.61 -14.27
N ILE A 48 -29.20 6.79 -15.00
CA ILE A 48 -30.57 6.38 -14.67
C ILE A 48 -30.57 5.08 -13.86
N LEU A 49 -30.05 3.98 -14.43
CA LEU A 49 -30.06 2.66 -13.78
C LEU A 49 -29.35 2.62 -12.42
N SER A 50 -28.28 3.39 -12.20
CA SER A 50 -27.58 3.39 -10.90
C SER A 50 -28.44 3.88 -9.72
N LYS A 51 -29.53 4.59 -10.01
CA LYS A 51 -30.51 5.09 -9.02
C LYS A 51 -31.73 4.19 -8.90
N ASP A 52 -31.86 3.19 -9.77
CA ASP A 52 -32.99 2.28 -9.76
C ASP A 52 -32.92 1.36 -8.52
N PRO A 53 -34.03 1.16 -7.78
CA PRO A 53 -34.04 0.32 -6.58
C PRO A 53 -33.53 -1.11 -6.81
N VAL A 54 -33.75 -1.68 -7.99
CA VAL A 54 -33.25 -3.02 -8.34
C VAL A 54 -31.73 -3.02 -8.37
N ILE A 55 -31.11 -2.01 -8.99
CA ILE A 55 -29.65 -1.90 -9.07
C ILE A 55 -29.05 -1.59 -7.71
N ILE A 56 -29.68 -0.74 -6.90
CA ILE A 56 -29.24 -0.46 -5.52
C ILE A 56 -29.19 -1.77 -4.70
N GLN A 57 -30.28 -2.56 -4.72
CA GLN A 57 -30.31 -3.85 -4.02
C GLN A 57 -29.28 -4.83 -4.58
N MET A 58 -29.13 -4.86 -5.90
CA MET A 58 -28.19 -5.75 -6.57
C MET A 58 -26.73 -5.38 -6.28
N THR A 59 -26.44 -4.10 -6.03
CA THR A 59 -25.11 -3.62 -5.64
C THR A 59 -24.66 -4.27 -4.33
N ILE A 60 -25.56 -4.41 -3.35
CA ILE A 60 -25.29 -5.08 -2.07
C ILE A 60 -25.00 -6.57 -2.29
N LYS A 61 -25.79 -7.25 -3.14
CA LYS A 61 -25.56 -8.65 -3.51
C LYS A 61 -24.22 -8.83 -4.26
N TYR A 62 -23.89 -7.89 -5.14
CA TYR A 62 -22.63 -7.87 -5.89
C TYR A 62 -21.42 -7.72 -4.97
N PHE A 63 -21.48 -6.90 -3.91
CA PHE A 63 -20.39 -6.82 -2.93
C PHE A 63 -20.16 -8.16 -2.23
N ARG A 64 -21.22 -8.84 -1.79
CA ARG A 64 -21.10 -10.16 -1.17
C ARG A 64 -20.49 -11.19 -2.11
N ALA A 65 -20.90 -11.20 -3.39
CA ALA A 65 -20.27 -12.05 -4.41
C ALA A 65 -18.79 -11.71 -4.61
N THR A 66 -18.45 -10.42 -4.56
CA THR A 66 -17.08 -9.93 -4.72
C THR A 66 -16.16 -10.39 -3.60
N MET A 67 -16.68 -10.53 -2.36
CA MET A 67 -15.89 -11.05 -1.25
C MET A 67 -15.30 -12.44 -1.57
N THR A 68 -16.09 -13.31 -2.20
CA THR A 68 -15.62 -14.63 -2.63
C THR A 68 -14.71 -14.53 -3.86
N ASN A 69 -15.07 -13.69 -4.82
CA ASN A 69 -14.36 -13.60 -6.10
C ASN A 69 -12.95 -13.02 -6.00
N LEU A 70 -12.68 -12.18 -4.99
CA LEU A 70 -11.36 -11.60 -4.75
C LEU A 70 -10.36 -12.58 -4.13
N VAL A 71 -10.83 -13.71 -3.58
CA VAL A 71 -9.96 -14.73 -2.97
C VAL A 71 -9.30 -15.54 -4.07
N LYS A 72 -7.96 -15.47 -4.13
CA LYS A 72 -7.15 -16.15 -5.15
C LYS A 72 -7.06 -17.66 -4.87
N THR A 73 -8.03 -18.40 -5.39
CA THR A 73 -8.14 -19.88 -5.31
C THR A 73 -8.52 -20.43 -6.68
N GLY A 74 -8.49 -21.75 -6.87
CA GLY A 74 -8.92 -22.34 -8.14
C GLY A 74 -7.81 -22.45 -9.18
N PHE A 75 -6.56 -22.57 -8.75
CA PHE A 75 -5.43 -22.84 -9.66
C PHE A 75 -5.64 -24.18 -10.40
N PRO A 76 -5.28 -24.28 -11.70
CA PRO A 76 -5.36 -25.52 -12.46
C PRO A 76 -4.67 -26.73 -11.80
N SER A 77 -3.51 -26.50 -11.15
CA SER A 77 -2.74 -27.54 -10.45
C SER A 77 -3.32 -27.96 -9.09
N SER A 78 -4.20 -27.14 -8.51
CA SER A 78 -4.80 -27.34 -7.19
C SER A 78 -6.12 -28.12 -7.26
N ASN A 79 -6.64 -28.50 -6.09
CA ASN A 79 -8.00 -29.02 -5.89
C ASN A 79 -8.66 -28.39 -4.64
N ASP A 80 -8.38 -27.12 -4.38
CA ASP A 80 -8.84 -26.37 -3.21
C ASP A 80 -10.24 -25.76 -3.37
N SER A 81 -10.75 -25.73 -4.61
CA SER A 81 -11.96 -25.01 -4.97
C SER A 81 -12.69 -25.70 -6.14
N PRO A 82 -14.03 -25.65 -6.21
CA PRO A 82 -14.76 -26.05 -7.42
C PRO A 82 -14.36 -25.28 -8.68
N SER A 83 -13.68 -24.15 -8.51
CA SER A 83 -13.18 -23.33 -9.62
C SER A 83 -12.01 -24.01 -10.36
N CYS A 84 -11.27 -24.94 -9.72
CA CYS A 84 -10.12 -25.64 -10.30
C CYS A 84 -10.48 -26.38 -11.61
N GLU A 85 -11.62 -27.07 -11.65
CA GLU A 85 -12.03 -27.83 -12.85
C GLU A 85 -12.23 -26.92 -14.07
N TYR A 86 -12.86 -25.76 -13.86
CA TYR A 86 -13.02 -24.78 -14.93
C TYR A 86 -11.69 -24.17 -15.33
N SER A 87 -10.83 -23.85 -14.35
CA SER A 87 -9.51 -23.32 -14.63
C SER A 87 -8.65 -24.29 -15.45
N ARG A 88 -8.77 -25.61 -15.25
CA ARG A 88 -8.09 -26.64 -16.08
C ARG A 88 -8.57 -26.66 -17.53
N HIS A 89 -9.80 -26.22 -17.80
CA HIS A 89 -10.33 -26.08 -19.15
C HIS A 89 -9.96 -24.74 -19.79
N ASP A 90 -9.92 -23.67 -18.99
CA ASP A 90 -9.77 -22.30 -19.48
C ASP A 90 -8.30 -21.84 -19.57
N PHE A 91 -7.37 -22.49 -18.84
CA PHE A 91 -5.97 -22.08 -18.75
C PHE A 91 -5.00 -23.26 -18.88
N ASP A 92 -3.87 -23.03 -19.55
CA ASP A 92 -2.83 -24.05 -19.76
C ASP A 92 -1.94 -24.27 -18.52
N SER A 93 -1.81 -23.26 -17.67
CA SER A 93 -0.90 -23.27 -16.50
C SER A 93 -1.38 -22.39 -15.33
N ASP A 94 -0.76 -22.57 -14.16
CA ASP A 94 -0.97 -21.72 -13.00
C ASP A 94 -0.49 -20.28 -13.23
N GLU A 95 0.55 -20.09 -14.04
CA GLU A 95 1.05 -18.78 -14.44
C GLU A 95 0.02 -18.01 -15.28
N ASP A 96 -0.61 -18.68 -16.26
CA ASP A 96 -1.66 -18.10 -17.09
C ASP A 96 -2.89 -17.73 -16.25
N PHE A 97 -3.32 -18.65 -15.38
CA PHE A 97 -4.39 -18.38 -14.41
C PHE A 97 -4.06 -17.17 -13.53
N ASN A 98 -2.85 -17.11 -12.97
CA ASN A 98 -2.45 -16.02 -12.08
C ASN A 98 -2.41 -14.67 -12.82
N SER A 99 -1.91 -14.64 -14.05
CA SER A 99 -1.91 -13.44 -14.90
C SER A 99 -3.35 -12.96 -15.20
N PHE A 100 -4.22 -13.89 -15.59
CA PHE A 100 -5.64 -13.60 -15.83
C PHE A 100 -6.35 -13.11 -14.57
N PHE A 101 -6.15 -13.79 -13.43
CA PHE A 101 -6.76 -13.42 -12.16
C PHE A 101 -6.32 -12.03 -11.70
N ASN A 102 -5.04 -11.67 -11.85
CA ASN A 102 -4.57 -10.34 -11.48
C ASN A 102 -5.23 -9.24 -12.34
N SER A 103 -5.42 -9.50 -13.64
CA SER A 103 -6.12 -8.58 -14.55
C SER A 103 -7.60 -8.47 -14.19
N PHE A 104 -8.26 -9.60 -13.93
CA PHE A 104 -9.64 -9.66 -13.42
C PHE A 104 -9.80 -8.86 -12.13
N ARG A 105 -8.91 -9.06 -11.15
CA ARG A 105 -8.97 -8.39 -9.85
C ARG A 105 -8.82 -6.88 -9.98
N ALA A 106 -7.91 -6.42 -10.84
CA ALA A 106 -7.77 -4.99 -11.12
C ALA A 106 -9.07 -4.40 -11.71
N GLN A 107 -9.70 -5.11 -12.64
CA GLN A 107 -10.99 -4.73 -13.21
C GLN A 107 -12.11 -4.73 -12.16
N GLN A 108 -12.23 -5.81 -11.37
CA GLN A 108 -13.23 -5.94 -10.33
C GLN A 108 -13.08 -4.84 -9.26
N GLY A 109 -11.85 -4.47 -8.90
CA GLY A 109 -11.60 -3.33 -8.00
C GLY A 109 -12.16 -2.01 -8.54
N GLU A 110 -12.11 -1.79 -9.86
CA GLU A 110 -12.76 -0.61 -10.46
C GLU A 110 -14.28 -0.71 -10.44
N VAL A 111 -14.85 -1.90 -10.62
CA VAL A 111 -16.30 -2.10 -10.52
C VAL A 111 -16.78 -1.90 -9.07
N VAL A 112 -16.05 -2.41 -8.07
CA VAL A 112 -16.30 -2.17 -6.63
C VAL A 112 -16.29 -0.68 -6.32
N ARG A 113 -15.30 0.06 -6.86
CA ARG A 113 -15.21 1.51 -6.71
C ARG A 113 -16.40 2.26 -7.31
N ASN A 114 -16.97 1.77 -8.40
CA ASN A 114 -18.16 2.34 -9.02
C ASN A 114 -19.43 1.97 -8.22
N ALA A 115 -19.56 0.72 -7.81
CA ALA A 115 -20.61 0.23 -6.92
C ALA A 115 -20.67 1.01 -5.59
N CYS A 116 -19.51 1.32 -5.00
CA CYS A 116 -19.39 2.07 -3.74
C CYS A 116 -19.98 3.50 -3.84
N ARG A 117 -20.12 4.06 -5.05
CA ARG A 117 -20.79 5.37 -5.24
C ARG A 117 -22.29 5.31 -5.00
N ILE A 118 -22.89 4.13 -5.11
CA ILE A 118 -24.35 3.92 -5.02
C ILE A 118 -24.76 3.72 -3.56
N VAL A 119 -24.07 2.83 -2.86
CA VAL A 119 -24.34 2.42 -1.46
C VAL A 119 -23.06 2.44 -0.63
N PRO A 120 -22.48 3.64 -0.37
CA PRO A 120 -21.17 3.77 0.28
C PRO A 120 -21.16 3.23 1.71
N LEU A 121 -22.19 3.52 2.51
CA LEU A 121 -22.21 3.13 3.93
C LEU A 121 -22.35 1.61 4.09
N GLU A 122 -23.17 0.98 3.26
CA GLU A 122 -23.30 -0.47 3.21
C GLU A 122 -22.00 -1.14 2.73
N ALA A 123 -21.32 -0.56 1.73
CA ALA A 123 -20.01 -1.04 1.27
C ALA A 123 -18.98 -1.00 2.40
N PHE A 124 -18.95 0.11 3.16
CA PHE A 124 -18.06 0.26 4.32
C PHE A 124 -18.39 -0.75 5.42
N GLN A 125 -19.66 -0.96 5.73
CA GLN A 125 -20.10 -1.96 6.70
C GLN A 125 -19.62 -3.37 6.32
N ILE A 126 -19.76 -3.77 5.05
CA ILE A 126 -19.28 -5.08 4.58
C ILE A 126 -17.75 -5.20 4.71
N ALA A 127 -17.00 -4.14 4.37
CA ALA A 127 -15.55 -4.12 4.54
C ALA A 127 -15.15 -4.22 6.02
N ALA A 128 -15.87 -3.50 6.90
CA ALA A 128 -15.67 -3.50 8.33
C ALA A 128 -15.87 -4.89 8.94
N GLU A 129 -16.98 -5.55 8.63
CA GLU A 129 -17.29 -6.90 9.09
C GLU A 129 -16.25 -7.91 8.62
N TRP A 130 -15.81 -7.81 7.36
CA TRP A 130 -14.79 -8.72 6.83
C TRP A 130 -13.43 -8.51 7.50
N LEU A 131 -13.00 -7.26 7.70
CA LEU A 131 -11.76 -6.96 8.40
C LEU A 131 -11.79 -7.46 9.84
N GLN A 132 -12.88 -7.25 10.57
CA GLN A 132 -13.05 -7.78 11.93
C GLN A 132 -13.04 -9.31 11.97
N TYR A 133 -13.69 -9.96 11.00
CA TYR A 133 -13.65 -11.41 10.84
C TYR A 133 -12.21 -11.91 10.64
N GLN A 134 -11.42 -11.28 9.76
CA GLN A 134 -10.02 -11.68 9.56
C GLN A 134 -9.16 -11.47 10.81
N ILE A 135 -9.35 -10.36 11.55
CA ILE A 135 -8.63 -10.07 12.80
C ILE A 135 -8.93 -11.11 13.89
N SER A 136 -10.16 -11.62 13.93
CA SER A 136 -10.61 -12.59 14.95
C SER A 136 -10.35 -14.04 14.57
N THR A 137 -10.09 -14.32 13.29
CA THR A 137 -9.87 -15.68 12.77
C THR A 137 -8.40 -16.08 12.96
N PRO A 138 -8.11 -17.27 13.52
CA PRO A 138 -6.74 -17.77 13.63
C PRO A 138 -6.05 -17.90 12.27
N ILE A 139 -4.74 -17.68 12.23
CA ILE A 139 -3.94 -17.85 11.02
C ILE A 139 -3.82 -19.35 10.70
N ASP A 140 -4.45 -19.75 9.60
CA ASP A 140 -4.26 -21.00 8.90
C ASP A 140 -3.20 -20.87 7.79
N ILE A 141 -2.06 -21.53 8.02
CA ILE A 141 -0.91 -21.59 7.11
C ILE A 141 -1.07 -22.68 6.02
N GLY A 142 -2.05 -23.58 6.14
CA GLY A 142 -2.27 -24.72 5.25
C GLY A 142 -1.36 -25.93 5.53
N THR A 143 -1.59 -27.03 4.81
CA THR A 143 -0.86 -28.31 4.97
C THR A 143 0.44 -28.37 4.17
N THR A 144 0.62 -27.49 3.20
CA THR A 144 1.85 -27.40 2.41
C THR A 144 2.95 -26.77 3.26
N VAL A 145 3.82 -27.63 3.80
CA VAL A 145 5.17 -27.30 4.28
C VAL A 145 6.00 -26.85 3.07
N SER A 146 5.64 -25.71 2.49
CA SER A 146 6.51 -25.01 1.56
C SER A 146 7.71 -24.50 2.36
N LYS A 147 8.84 -24.27 1.69
CA LYS A 147 10.14 -23.88 2.26
C LYS A 147 10.15 -22.52 3.02
N THR A 148 9.01 -22.02 3.47
CA THR A 148 8.90 -20.90 4.40
C THR A 148 9.41 -21.34 5.77
N ALA A 149 10.02 -20.42 6.51
CA ALA A 149 10.48 -20.71 7.88
C ALA A 149 9.30 -21.28 8.69
N GLU A 150 9.55 -22.31 9.50
CA GLU A 150 8.53 -23.07 10.23
C GLU A 150 7.46 -22.14 10.84
N GLY A 151 6.20 -22.35 10.46
CA GLY A 151 5.05 -21.63 11.03
C GLY A 151 4.64 -20.31 10.35
N LEU A 152 5.18 -19.98 9.17
CA LEU A 152 4.78 -18.78 8.40
C LEU A 152 3.97 -19.11 7.14
N CYS A 153 3.04 -18.22 6.80
CA CYS A 153 2.24 -18.24 5.57
C CYS A 153 3.12 -18.18 4.32
N SER A 154 2.66 -18.89 3.29
CA SER A 154 3.03 -18.67 1.90
C SER A 154 2.01 -17.75 1.22
N ILE A 155 2.32 -17.30 0.01
CA ILE A 155 1.41 -16.50 -0.84
C ILE A 155 0.14 -17.26 -1.30
N LEU A 156 0.06 -18.55 -1.01
CA LEU A 156 -1.09 -19.41 -1.31
C LEU A 156 -1.71 -19.99 -0.03
N SER A 157 -1.22 -19.61 1.15
CA SER A 157 -1.79 -20.09 2.41
C SER A 157 -3.22 -19.58 2.55
N PRO A 158 -4.17 -20.39 3.08
CA PRO A 158 -5.58 -20.01 3.17
C PRO A 158 -5.81 -18.66 3.84
N SER A 159 -5.07 -18.35 4.90
CA SER A 159 -5.18 -17.04 5.56
C SER A 159 -4.62 -15.90 4.72
N GLU A 160 -3.52 -16.11 4.01
CA GLU A 160 -2.88 -15.03 3.23
C GLU A 160 -3.79 -14.57 2.09
N VAL A 161 -4.37 -15.50 1.33
CA VAL A 161 -5.26 -15.17 0.21
C VAL A 161 -6.56 -14.50 0.67
N GLN A 162 -7.03 -14.81 1.89
CA GLN A 162 -8.19 -14.16 2.51
C GLN A 162 -7.86 -12.75 3.00
N TRP A 163 -6.72 -12.58 3.67
CA TRP A 163 -6.25 -11.27 4.12
C TRP A 163 -5.95 -10.32 2.95
N ASP A 164 -5.32 -10.81 1.88
CA ASP A 164 -5.04 -10.04 0.68
C ASP A 164 -6.32 -9.61 -0.05
N ALA A 165 -7.29 -10.53 -0.20
CA ALA A 165 -8.60 -10.23 -0.79
C ALA A 165 -9.37 -9.17 0.01
N MET A 166 -9.48 -9.36 1.33
CA MET A 166 -10.13 -8.42 2.25
C MET A 166 -9.45 -7.05 2.19
N THR A 167 -8.12 -7.02 2.24
CA THR A 167 -7.34 -5.77 2.21
C THR A 167 -7.59 -4.99 0.91
N PHE A 168 -7.61 -5.68 -0.23
CA PHE A 168 -7.91 -5.06 -1.53
C PHE A 168 -9.34 -4.52 -1.61
N PHE A 169 -10.31 -5.24 -1.04
CA PHE A 169 -11.69 -4.78 -0.96
C PHE A 169 -11.81 -3.52 -0.09
N THR A 170 -11.22 -3.54 1.11
CA THR A 170 -11.21 -2.41 2.04
C THR A 170 -10.55 -1.18 1.42
N GLU A 171 -9.40 -1.32 0.75
CA GLU A 171 -8.76 -0.22 0.03
C GLU A 171 -9.67 0.38 -1.05
N SER A 172 -10.34 -0.48 -1.82
CA SER A 172 -11.25 -0.06 -2.89
C SER A 172 -12.49 0.68 -2.36
N VAL A 173 -13.00 0.27 -1.19
CA VAL A 173 -14.16 0.88 -0.55
C VAL A 173 -13.78 2.19 0.16
N VAL A 174 -12.85 2.16 1.10
CA VAL A 174 -12.54 3.30 1.98
C VAL A 174 -12.02 4.49 1.18
N GLY A 175 -11.22 4.25 0.13
CA GLY A 175 -10.74 5.32 -0.75
C GLY A 175 -11.86 6.05 -1.51
N LYS A 176 -13.06 5.47 -1.59
CA LYS A 176 -14.26 6.09 -2.17
C LYS A 176 -15.18 6.72 -1.14
N ILE A 177 -15.19 6.23 0.10
CA ILE A 177 -15.97 6.83 1.20
C ILE A 177 -15.60 8.30 1.37
N PHE A 178 -14.31 8.61 1.55
CA PHE A 178 -13.80 9.98 1.68
C PHE A 178 -13.94 10.86 0.43
N LYS A 179 -14.35 10.30 -0.72
CA LYS A 179 -14.58 11.05 -1.96
C LYS A 179 -16.05 11.33 -2.25
N ASN A 180 -16.95 10.48 -1.75
CA ASN A 180 -18.35 10.47 -2.16
C ASN A 180 -19.31 10.75 -1.00
N VAL A 181 -18.87 10.56 0.24
CA VAL A 181 -19.69 10.78 1.44
C VAL A 181 -19.33 12.15 2.02
N GLU A 182 -20.34 12.94 2.37
CA GLU A 182 -20.17 14.22 3.06
C GLU A 182 -19.51 14.00 4.42
N ASP A 183 -18.64 14.94 4.83
CA ASP A 183 -17.83 14.82 6.07
C ASP A 183 -18.69 14.51 7.32
N GLU A 184 -19.89 15.07 7.40
CA GLU A 184 -20.83 14.89 8.52
C GLU A 184 -21.42 13.47 8.60
N LYS A 185 -21.45 12.75 7.47
CA LYS A 185 -22.00 11.40 7.33
C LYS A 185 -20.93 10.31 7.32
N LEU A 186 -19.66 10.68 7.43
CA LEU A 186 -18.57 9.71 7.49
C LEU A 186 -18.73 8.82 8.72
N PRO A 187 -18.51 7.49 8.59
CA PRO A 187 -18.59 6.56 9.71
C PRO A 187 -17.32 6.65 10.59
N VAL A 188 -17.06 7.83 11.18
CA VAL A 188 -15.80 8.14 11.86
C VAL A 188 -15.54 7.20 13.04
N ASP A 189 -16.54 7.00 13.91
CA ASP A 189 -16.35 6.19 15.11
C ASP A 189 -16.06 4.72 14.75
N GLN A 190 -16.82 4.14 13.81
CA GLN A 190 -16.55 2.79 13.31
C GLN A 190 -15.20 2.69 12.59
N GLY A 191 -14.82 3.69 11.78
CA GLY A 191 -13.51 3.72 11.13
C GLY A 191 -12.34 3.75 12.12
N ILE A 192 -12.53 4.42 13.25
CA ILE A 192 -11.56 4.48 14.34
C ILE A 192 -11.52 3.17 15.14
N GLU A 193 -12.67 2.55 15.41
CA GLU A 193 -12.72 1.22 16.04
C GLU A 193 -11.97 0.17 15.20
N LEU A 194 -12.16 0.18 13.87
CA LEU A 194 -11.41 -0.68 12.95
C LEU A 194 -9.92 -0.37 12.97
N LEU A 195 -9.55 0.92 12.95
CA LEU A 195 -8.15 1.33 13.03
C LEU A 195 -7.51 0.82 14.31
N GLN A 196 -8.16 0.97 15.46
CA GLN A 196 -7.68 0.45 16.73
C GLN A 196 -7.52 -1.07 16.72
N ALA A 197 -8.49 -1.80 16.17
CA ALA A 197 -8.40 -3.25 16.04
C ALA A 197 -7.16 -3.67 15.22
N VAL A 198 -6.90 -3.00 14.09
CA VAL A 198 -5.73 -3.26 13.24
C VAL A 198 -4.42 -2.86 13.94
N LEU A 199 -4.39 -1.72 14.64
CA LEU A 199 -3.21 -1.28 15.40
C LEU A 199 -2.86 -2.27 16.52
N ASN A 200 -3.87 -2.85 17.17
CA ASN A 200 -3.69 -3.80 18.26
C ASN A 200 -3.40 -5.24 17.80
N TYR A 201 -3.65 -5.56 16.52
CA TYR A 201 -3.39 -6.89 15.97
C TYR A 201 -1.89 -7.14 15.79
N ASN A 202 -1.36 -8.18 16.43
CA ASN A 202 0.06 -8.53 16.37
C ASN A 202 0.26 -9.86 15.67
N THR A 203 1.19 -9.89 14.71
CA THR A 203 1.57 -11.11 14.00
C THR A 203 3.07 -11.12 13.75
N ARG A 204 3.66 -12.32 13.74
CA ARG A 204 5.03 -12.57 13.29
C ARG A 204 5.08 -12.91 11.81
N ASP A 205 3.92 -13.08 11.18
CA ASP A 205 3.83 -13.41 9.77
C ASP A 205 4.08 -12.17 8.89
N PRO A 206 5.08 -12.23 7.99
CA PRO A 206 5.43 -11.08 7.19
C PRO A 206 4.37 -10.68 6.15
N LEU A 207 3.62 -11.63 5.61
CA LEU A 207 2.61 -11.38 4.58
C LEU A 207 1.34 -10.81 5.22
N ILE A 208 0.92 -11.37 6.36
CA ILE A 208 -0.22 -10.83 7.12
C ILE A 208 0.12 -9.44 7.68
N LEU A 209 1.33 -9.21 8.20
CA LEU A 209 1.74 -7.88 8.65
C LEU A 209 1.70 -6.86 7.51
N SER A 210 2.05 -7.23 6.28
CA SER A 210 1.89 -6.33 5.13
C SER A 210 0.42 -5.94 4.92
N CYS A 211 -0.52 -6.87 5.02
CA CYS A 211 -1.95 -6.60 4.93
C CYS A 211 -2.43 -5.65 6.06
N VAL A 212 -1.94 -5.87 7.28
CA VAL A 212 -2.20 -5.01 8.44
C VAL A 212 -1.73 -3.57 8.16
N LEU A 213 -0.50 -3.38 7.66
CA LEU A 213 0.03 -2.05 7.33
C LEU A 213 -0.73 -1.35 6.20
N THR A 214 -1.22 -2.10 5.21
CA THR A 214 -2.13 -1.55 4.19
C THR A 214 -3.40 -1.03 4.86
N ASN A 215 -4.04 -1.83 5.72
CA ASN A 215 -5.27 -1.42 6.41
C ASN A 215 -5.04 -0.22 7.35
N VAL A 216 -3.90 -0.14 8.05
CA VAL A 216 -3.51 1.07 8.80
C VAL A 216 -3.46 2.29 7.88
N SER A 217 -2.82 2.16 6.72
CA SER A 217 -2.67 3.26 5.76
C SER A 217 -4.00 3.67 5.11
N VAL A 218 -4.88 2.69 4.86
CA VAL A 218 -6.21 2.89 4.27
C VAL A 218 -7.16 3.57 5.25
N LEU A 219 -7.12 3.18 6.53
CA LEU A 219 -7.95 3.76 7.59
C LEU A 219 -7.37 5.06 8.18
N PHE A 220 -6.12 5.41 7.86
CA PHE A 220 -5.48 6.63 8.32
C PHE A 220 -6.29 7.92 8.12
N PRO A 221 -7.03 8.13 7.02
CA PRO A 221 -7.82 9.36 6.85
C PRO A 221 -8.82 9.59 7.98
N PHE A 222 -9.31 8.57 8.69
CA PHE A 222 -10.16 8.77 9.88
C PHE A 222 -9.43 9.48 11.04
N VAL A 223 -8.10 9.38 11.11
CA VAL A 223 -7.28 10.03 12.14
C VAL A 223 -7.36 11.55 12.06
N THR A 224 -7.67 12.13 10.89
CA THR A 224 -7.84 13.59 10.77
C THR A 224 -9.01 14.10 11.62
N HIS A 225 -10.02 13.25 11.88
CA HIS A 225 -11.14 13.55 12.76
C HIS A 225 -10.87 13.21 14.23
N ARG A 226 -9.84 12.40 14.50
CA ARG A 226 -9.44 11.92 15.83
C ARG A 226 -7.91 11.92 16.02
N PRO A 227 -7.23 13.08 16.01
CA PRO A 227 -5.76 13.17 15.92
C PRO A 227 -4.98 12.49 17.05
N HIS A 228 -5.60 12.25 18.21
CA HIS A 228 -4.98 11.54 19.33
C HIS A 228 -4.53 10.10 19.02
N PHE A 229 -4.98 9.49 17.91
CA PHE A 229 -4.52 8.17 17.47
C PHE A 229 -3.23 8.21 16.64
N LEU A 230 -2.81 9.39 16.17
CA LEU A 230 -1.63 9.55 15.32
C LEU A 230 -0.36 8.92 15.95
N PRO A 231 -0.04 9.12 17.24
CA PRO A 231 1.14 8.48 17.83
C PRO A 231 1.09 6.95 17.73
N GLN A 232 -0.07 6.32 17.96
CA GLN A 232 -0.20 4.86 17.88
C GLN A 232 0.02 4.34 16.46
N VAL A 233 -0.48 5.06 15.45
CA VAL A 233 -0.23 4.76 14.04
C VAL A 233 1.27 4.83 13.74
N LEU A 234 1.93 5.92 14.15
CA LEU A 234 3.37 6.09 13.93
C LEU A 234 4.18 5.00 14.64
N TYR A 235 3.85 4.64 15.87
CA TYR A 235 4.51 3.55 16.59
C TYR A 235 4.40 2.21 15.86
N LYS A 236 3.22 1.88 15.32
CA LYS A 236 3.02 0.65 14.53
C LYS A 236 3.88 0.64 13.27
N LEU A 237 3.94 1.75 12.54
CA LEU A 237 4.76 1.87 11.33
C LEU A 237 6.26 1.82 11.64
N PHE A 238 6.74 2.51 12.67
CA PHE A 238 8.14 2.47 13.07
C PHE A 238 8.57 1.07 13.55
N ALA A 239 7.73 0.37 14.30
CA ALA A 239 7.99 -1.02 14.67
C ALA A 239 8.15 -1.93 13.44
N ALA A 240 7.34 -1.70 12.39
CA ALA A 240 7.44 -2.44 11.14
C ALA A 240 8.70 -2.12 10.31
N ILE A 241 9.25 -0.90 10.43
CA ILE A 241 10.52 -0.54 9.78
C ILE A 241 11.69 -1.34 10.33
N THR A 242 11.64 -1.69 11.62
CA THR A 242 12.65 -2.54 12.27
C THR A 242 12.25 -4.01 12.33
N PHE A 243 11.22 -4.43 11.59
CA PHE A 243 10.73 -5.79 11.62
C PHE A 243 11.79 -6.80 11.18
N GLU A 244 11.89 -7.89 11.94
CA GLU A 244 12.70 -9.08 11.67
C GLU A 244 11.91 -10.31 12.13
N VAL A 245 12.06 -11.43 11.42
CA VAL A 245 11.40 -12.70 11.78
C VAL A 245 12.25 -13.51 12.77
N VAL A 246 13.58 -13.38 12.68
CA VAL A 246 14.54 -14.05 13.57
C VAL A 246 15.43 -12.96 14.15
N GLU A 247 15.45 -12.83 15.48
CA GLU A 247 16.14 -11.75 16.20
C GLU A 247 17.67 -11.76 15.98
N GLU A 248 18.27 -12.89 15.56
CA GLU A 248 19.74 -13.08 15.51
C GLU A 248 20.27 -13.91 14.31
N SER A 249 19.64 -13.82 13.13
CA SER A 249 20.09 -14.58 11.96
C SER A 249 21.26 -13.90 11.23
N LYS A 250 22.40 -14.60 11.08
CA LYS A 250 23.49 -14.25 10.14
C LYS A 250 23.08 -14.34 8.66
N ALA A 251 21.90 -14.90 8.35
CA ALA A 251 21.40 -15.04 6.99
C ALA A 251 20.74 -13.74 6.47
N PRO A 252 20.82 -13.48 5.16
CA PRO A 252 20.22 -12.28 4.56
C PRO A 252 18.69 -12.27 4.73
N ARG A 253 18.13 -11.10 5.05
CA ARG A 253 16.68 -10.87 5.17
C ARG A 253 15.92 -11.43 3.97
N THR A 254 14.80 -12.12 4.25
CA THR A 254 13.89 -12.61 3.21
C THR A 254 13.28 -11.46 2.41
N ARG A 255 12.79 -11.76 1.20
CA ARG A 255 12.08 -10.77 0.37
C ARG A 255 10.85 -10.21 1.08
N ALA A 256 10.12 -11.05 1.81
CA ALA A 256 8.92 -10.63 2.54
C ALA A 256 9.24 -9.62 3.65
N VAL A 257 10.30 -9.85 4.43
CA VAL A 257 10.77 -8.88 5.46
C VAL A 257 11.18 -7.56 4.82
N LYS A 258 11.99 -7.60 3.75
CA LYS A 258 12.39 -6.38 3.02
C LYS A 258 11.18 -5.61 2.50
N ASN A 259 10.14 -6.31 2.04
CA ASN A 259 8.90 -5.69 1.56
C ASN A 259 8.12 -4.98 2.67
N ILE A 260 7.99 -5.57 3.86
CA ILE A 260 7.31 -4.94 5.01
C ILE A 260 8.01 -3.64 5.41
N ARG A 261 9.33 -3.69 5.56
CA ARG A 261 10.11 -2.52 6.00
C ARG A 261 9.98 -1.39 4.99
N ARG A 262 10.06 -1.71 3.69
CA ARG A 262 9.81 -0.77 2.59
C ARG A 262 8.37 -0.23 2.60
N HIS A 263 7.39 -1.10 2.83
CA HIS A 263 5.99 -0.72 2.91
C HIS A 263 5.77 0.28 4.05
N ALA A 264 6.25 -0.01 5.25
CA ALA A 264 6.16 0.90 6.39
C ALA A 264 6.82 2.27 6.12
N CYS A 265 8.02 2.29 5.55
CA CYS A 265 8.67 3.53 5.07
C CYS A 265 7.79 4.29 4.08
N SER A 266 7.20 3.59 3.10
CA SER A 266 6.33 4.19 2.08
C SER A 266 5.05 4.76 2.69
N SER A 267 4.46 4.09 3.68
CA SER A 267 3.30 4.59 4.42
C SER A 267 3.63 5.87 5.18
N ILE A 268 4.79 5.94 5.86
CA ILE A 268 5.23 7.16 6.54
C ILE A 268 5.43 8.30 5.54
N ILE A 269 6.07 8.07 4.39
CA ILE A 269 6.22 9.09 3.34
C ILE A 269 4.85 9.56 2.85
N LYS A 270 3.96 8.62 2.50
CA LYS A 270 2.63 8.93 1.98
C LYS A 270 1.84 9.78 2.96
N MET A 271 1.82 9.40 4.23
CA MET A 271 1.20 10.18 5.30
C MET A 271 1.83 11.58 5.40
N SER A 272 3.17 11.63 5.46
CA SER A 272 3.94 12.88 5.56
C SER A 272 3.74 13.83 4.38
N ARG A 273 3.40 13.30 3.19
CA ARG A 273 3.10 14.08 2.00
C ARG A 273 1.64 14.51 1.92
N ASP A 274 0.72 13.59 2.21
CA ASP A 274 -0.72 13.76 1.96
C ASP A 274 -1.43 14.46 3.14
N TYR A 275 -0.89 14.36 4.35
CA TYR A 275 -1.46 14.92 5.59
C TYR A 275 -0.43 15.67 6.47
N PRO A 276 0.42 16.53 5.89
CA PRO A 276 1.59 17.05 6.60
C PRO A 276 1.21 17.95 7.79
N GLN A 277 0.10 18.68 7.73
CA GLN A 277 -0.42 19.50 8.83
C GLN A 277 -0.87 18.68 10.05
N PHE A 278 -1.39 17.47 9.82
CA PHE A 278 -1.82 16.59 10.90
C PHE A 278 -0.63 15.90 11.56
N ILE A 279 0.46 15.69 10.82
CA ILE A 279 1.66 14.99 11.30
C ILE A 279 2.64 15.93 11.99
N LEU A 280 2.66 17.20 11.60
CA LEU A 280 3.54 18.23 12.17
C LEU A 280 3.59 18.25 13.72
N PRO A 281 2.46 18.11 14.47
CA PRO A 281 2.50 18.04 15.94
C PRO A 281 3.34 16.89 16.50
N CYS A 282 3.57 15.82 15.73
CA CYS A 282 4.39 14.68 16.09
C CYS A 282 5.82 14.75 15.52
N PHE A 283 6.22 15.87 14.90
CA PHE A 283 7.53 15.99 14.24
C PHE A 283 8.70 15.68 15.17
N ASP A 284 8.74 16.25 16.37
CA ASP A 284 9.87 16.04 17.29
C ASP A 284 9.97 14.58 17.74
N MET A 285 8.83 13.91 17.95
CA MET A 285 8.79 12.47 18.25
C MET A 285 9.36 11.65 17.09
N MET A 286 8.92 11.93 15.86
CA MET A 286 9.40 11.25 14.66
C MET A 286 10.89 11.50 14.45
N TYR A 287 11.34 12.74 14.55
CA TYR A 287 12.72 13.12 14.34
C TYR A 287 13.66 12.44 15.34
N ASN A 288 13.30 12.45 16.62
CA ASN A 288 14.06 11.76 17.66
C ASN A 288 14.09 10.24 17.45
N HIS A 289 13.00 9.65 16.97
CA HIS A 289 12.98 8.23 16.65
C HIS A 289 13.88 7.89 15.45
N VAL A 290 13.84 8.69 14.38
CA VAL A 290 14.72 8.52 13.22
C VAL A 290 16.19 8.68 13.60
N LYS A 291 16.54 9.66 14.45
CA LYS A 291 17.91 9.80 15.00
C LYS A 291 18.37 8.54 15.72
N LYS A 292 17.51 7.95 16.55
CA LYS A 292 17.81 6.68 17.24
C LYS A 292 18.00 5.53 16.26
N LEU A 293 17.23 5.47 15.18
CA LEU A 293 17.42 4.46 14.15
C LEU A 293 18.74 4.64 13.38
N PHE A 294 19.19 5.89 13.23
CA PHE A 294 20.41 6.22 12.49
C PHE A 294 21.69 6.06 13.31
N SER A 295 21.60 5.96 14.64
CA SER A 295 22.77 5.76 15.50
C SER A 295 23.45 4.40 15.28
N SER A 296 22.72 3.41 14.77
CA SER A 296 23.26 2.13 14.32
C SER A 296 23.37 2.10 12.79
N GLU A 297 24.59 2.11 12.26
CA GLU A 297 24.80 2.10 10.81
C GLU A 297 24.21 0.86 10.12
N ALA A 298 24.17 -0.28 10.81
CA ALA A 298 23.74 -1.58 10.28
C ALA A 298 22.22 -1.86 10.40
N LEU A 299 21.48 -1.07 11.19
CA LEU A 299 20.07 -1.35 11.46
C LEU A 299 19.17 -1.17 10.23
N LEU A 300 19.39 -0.07 9.51
CA LEU A 300 18.62 0.32 8.33
C LEU A 300 19.49 0.26 7.07
N ASN A 301 18.89 -0.20 5.96
CA ASN A 301 19.54 -0.07 4.66
C ASN A 301 19.45 1.37 4.13
N LEU A 302 20.19 1.67 3.06
CA LEU A 302 20.22 2.98 2.44
C LEU A 302 18.83 3.51 2.05
N LEU A 303 18.02 2.68 1.39
CA LEU A 303 16.70 3.11 0.91
C LEU A 303 15.76 3.44 2.08
N GLU A 304 15.83 2.67 3.17
CA GLU A 304 15.08 2.93 4.41
C GLU A 304 15.52 4.24 5.06
N LYS A 305 16.84 4.52 5.12
CA LYS A 305 17.36 5.80 5.62
C LYS A 305 16.86 6.97 4.77
N CYS A 306 17.00 6.87 3.44
CA CYS A 306 16.52 7.91 2.53
C CYS A 306 15.02 8.17 2.66
N ALA A 307 14.23 7.10 2.79
CA ALA A 307 12.78 7.22 2.93
C ALA A 307 12.35 7.93 4.24
N LEU A 308 13.07 7.70 5.33
CA LEU A 308 12.81 8.40 6.59
C LEU A 308 13.25 9.87 6.54
N MET A 309 14.38 10.16 5.89
CA MET A 309 14.81 11.54 5.64
C MET A 309 13.80 12.27 4.76
N GLU A 310 13.31 11.63 3.68
CA GLU A 310 12.25 12.15 2.81
C GLU A 310 11.02 12.56 3.62
N ALA A 311 10.51 11.65 4.45
CA ALA A 311 9.35 11.93 5.30
C ALA A 311 9.57 13.14 6.23
N LEU A 312 10.73 13.24 6.89
CA LEU A 312 11.03 14.38 7.75
C LEU A 312 11.12 15.69 6.96
N VAL A 313 11.72 15.68 5.78
CA VAL A 313 11.80 16.86 4.91
C VAL A 313 10.41 17.29 4.47
N LEU A 314 9.55 16.35 4.06
CA LEU A 314 8.16 16.63 3.69
C LEU A 314 7.38 17.31 4.82
N ILE A 315 7.55 16.88 6.07
CA ILE A 315 6.91 17.51 7.23
C ILE A 315 7.53 18.88 7.51
N SER A 316 8.86 19.01 7.40
CA SER A 316 9.58 20.27 7.64
C SER A 316 9.12 21.41 6.72
N ASN A 317 8.63 21.07 5.51
CA ASN A 317 8.03 22.05 4.60
C ASN A 317 6.81 22.77 5.22
N GLN A 318 6.15 22.16 6.21
CA GLN A 318 5.04 22.78 6.94
C GLN A 318 5.46 23.66 8.11
N PHE A 319 6.76 23.80 8.39
CA PHE A 319 7.22 24.81 9.35
C PHE A 319 6.82 26.22 8.91
N LYS A 320 6.76 26.45 7.59
CA LYS A 320 6.47 27.77 7.00
C LYS A 320 7.38 28.87 7.57
N ASP A 321 8.60 28.47 7.93
CA ASP A 321 9.65 29.30 8.49
C ASP A 321 10.98 28.88 7.84
N TYR A 322 11.55 29.78 7.06
CA TYR A 322 12.78 29.54 6.31
C TYR A 322 13.95 29.21 7.23
N ASN A 323 14.15 29.96 8.32
CA ASN A 323 15.30 29.76 9.20
C ASN A 323 15.16 28.45 9.96
N LYS A 324 13.96 28.14 10.43
CA LYS A 324 13.69 26.87 11.12
C LYS A 324 13.93 25.68 10.18
N GLN A 325 13.43 25.75 8.95
CA GLN A 325 13.65 24.68 7.98
C GLN A 325 15.12 24.57 7.57
N LYS A 326 15.78 25.69 7.30
CA LYS A 326 17.22 25.72 6.97
C LYS A 326 18.05 25.05 8.06
N ASN A 327 17.88 25.44 9.32
CA ASN A 327 18.63 24.87 10.44
C ASN A 327 18.39 23.36 10.56
N PHE A 328 17.14 22.92 10.40
CA PHE A 328 16.81 21.49 10.38
C PHE A 328 17.49 20.75 9.22
N LEU A 329 17.48 21.30 8.01
CA LEU A 329 18.11 20.68 6.84
C LEU A 329 19.65 20.64 6.97
N GLU A 330 20.26 21.70 7.52
CA GLU A 330 21.70 21.74 7.82
C GLU A 330 22.08 20.63 8.81
N GLU A 331 21.29 20.46 9.88
CA GLU A 331 21.49 19.37 10.85
C GLU A 331 21.30 17.99 10.21
N LEU A 332 20.21 17.81 9.46
CA LEU A 332 19.87 16.54 8.80
C LEU A 332 20.95 16.12 7.78
N MET A 333 21.51 17.09 7.07
CA MET A 333 22.51 16.87 6.02
C MET A 333 23.94 16.85 6.54
N ALA A 334 24.21 17.22 7.80
CA ALA A 334 25.57 17.43 8.33
C ALA A 334 26.54 16.27 8.03
N THR A 335 26.13 15.02 8.31
CA THR A 335 26.97 13.83 8.05
C THR A 335 27.19 13.60 6.56
N VAL A 336 26.19 13.85 5.72
CA VAL A 336 26.28 13.70 4.27
C VAL A 336 27.19 14.76 3.68
N THR A 337 27.03 16.02 4.10
CA THR A 337 27.88 17.14 3.69
C THR A 337 29.34 16.87 4.08
N ALA A 338 29.62 16.54 5.35
CA ALA A 338 30.97 16.27 5.82
C ALA A 338 31.66 15.13 5.03
N ARG A 339 30.91 14.09 4.68
CA ARG A 339 31.42 12.97 3.86
C ARG A 339 31.61 13.36 2.39
N TRP A 340 30.67 14.09 1.81
CA TRP A 340 30.69 14.47 0.40
C TRP A 340 31.78 15.51 0.10
N THR A 341 32.04 16.42 1.05
CA THR A 341 33.06 17.46 0.93
C THR A 341 34.40 17.09 1.55
N SER A 342 34.62 15.82 1.92
CA SER A 342 35.91 15.38 2.45
C SER A 342 36.99 15.42 1.37
N ASP A 343 38.25 15.63 1.77
CA ASP A 343 39.37 15.65 0.81
C ASP A 343 39.51 14.31 0.08
N GLU A 344 39.29 13.19 0.78
CA GLU A 344 39.25 11.85 0.18
C GLU A 344 38.18 11.76 -0.91
N MET A 345 36.93 12.11 -0.61
CA MET A 345 35.83 12.03 -1.57
C MET A 345 36.05 12.99 -2.75
N ARG A 346 36.60 14.17 -2.49
CA ARG A 346 36.95 15.14 -3.53
C ARG A 346 38.00 14.58 -4.48
N HIS A 347 39.04 13.90 -3.99
CA HIS A 347 40.05 13.27 -4.82
C HIS A 347 39.46 12.09 -5.63
N VAL A 348 38.68 11.23 -4.98
CA VAL A 348 38.00 10.10 -5.62
C VAL A 348 37.07 10.55 -6.76
N LEU A 349 36.29 11.61 -6.55
CA LEU A 349 35.34 12.10 -7.57
C LEU A 349 36.01 12.89 -8.70
N TRP A 350 37.24 13.36 -8.52
CA TRP A 350 37.96 14.18 -9.50
C TRP A 350 38.73 13.34 -10.53
N ASP A 351 39.24 12.18 -10.13
CA ASP A 351 40.02 11.29 -10.98
C ASP A 351 39.21 10.02 -11.35
N PRO A 352 38.91 9.80 -12.65
CA PRO A 352 38.18 8.61 -13.09
C PRO A 352 38.83 7.27 -12.68
N ALA A 353 40.16 7.18 -12.65
CA ALA A 353 40.84 5.95 -12.25
C ALA A 353 40.69 5.68 -10.75
N LEU A 354 40.85 6.72 -9.92
CA LEU A 354 40.61 6.60 -8.47
C LEU A 354 39.15 6.29 -8.17
N PHE A 355 38.20 6.83 -8.94
CA PHE A 355 36.79 6.49 -8.80
C PHE A 355 36.54 5.01 -9.07
N LEU A 356 37.07 4.47 -10.19
CA LEU A 356 36.89 3.08 -10.58
C LEU A 356 37.46 2.10 -9.52
N ASP A 357 38.65 2.38 -9.01
CA ASP A 357 39.26 1.60 -7.92
C ASP A 357 38.45 1.70 -6.62
N PHE A 358 38.02 2.92 -6.25
CA PHE A 358 37.26 3.16 -5.04
C PHE A 358 35.92 2.39 -5.01
N VAL A 359 35.22 2.31 -6.15
CA VAL A 359 33.97 1.54 -6.28
C VAL A 359 34.20 0.05 -6.61
N GLY A 360 35.43 -0.32 -7.00
CA GLY A 360 35.84 -1.67 -7.38
C GLY A 360 35.34 -2.14 -8.75
N ALA A 361 35.21 -1.22 -9.71
CA ALA A 361 34.73 -1.52 -11.07
C ALA A 361 35.85 -1.99 -12.03
N ASP A 362 37.10 -1.85 -11.62
CA ASP A 362 38.32 -2.24 -12.34
C ASP A 362 38.99 -3.51 -11.76
N GLN A 363 38.43 -4.08 -10.69
CA GLN A 363 38.97 -5.27 -10.03
C GLN A 363 38.48 -6.56 -10.70
N LEU A 364 39.41 -7.39 -11.17
CA LEU A 364 39.14 -8.80 -11.50
C LEU A 364 38.83 -9.52 -10.19
N VAL A 365 37.66 -10.18 -10.09
CA VAL A 365 37.10 -10.84 -8.90
C VAL A 365 38.18 -11.48 -8.01
N ALA A 366 38.71 -10.71 -7.06
CA ALA A 366 39.73 -11.15 -6.12
C ALA A 366 39.07 -11.33 -4.75
N GLU A 367 39.21 -12.52 -4.18
CA GLU A 367 38.61 -12.87 -2.89
C GLU A 367 39.20 -11.99 -1.77
N GLY A 368 38.41 -11.01 -1.29
CA GLY A 368 38.73 -10.25 -0.07
C GLY A 368 38.48 -8.73 -0.12
N THR A 369 38.49 -8.09 -1.30
CA THR A 369 38.29 -6.62 -1.43
C THR A 369 36.83 -6.20 -1.62
N GLU A 370 35.93 -7.16 -1.94
CA GLU A 370 34.51 -6.91 -2.25
C GLU A 370 33.73 -6.23 -1.11
N HIS A 371 34.11 -6.50 0.15
CA HIS A 371 33.46 -5.91 1.31
C HIS A 371 33.76 -4.40 1.42
N THR A 372 35.01 -3.99 1.20
CA THR A 372 35.44 -2.59 1.29
C THR A 372 34.91 -1.76 0.13
N THR A 373 35.06 -2.25 -1.11
CA THR A 373 34.48 -1.60 -2.30
C THR A 373 32.95 -1.57 -2.22
N GLY A 374 32.34 -2.58 -1.59
CA GLY A 374 30.93 -2.63 -1.26
C GLY A 374 30.44 -1.54 -0.31
N ILE A 375 31.23 -1.23 0.71
CA ILE A 375 30.96 -0.10 1.61
C ILE A 375 31.16 1.22 0.87
N ASN A 376 32.22 1.35 0.07
CA ASN A 376 32.55 2.56 -0.67
C ASN A 376 31.45 2.95 -1.69
N ARG A 377 31.00 1.99 -2.52
CA ARG A 377 29.87 2.22 -3.45
C ARG A 377 28.58 2.57 -2.70
N SER A 378 28.33 1.93 -1.56
CA SER A 378 27.20 2.26 -0.69
C SER A 378 27.30 3.70 -0.17
N ARG A 379 28.48 4.14 0.30
CA ARG A 379 28.72 5.50 0.80
C ARG A 379 28.44 6.57 -0.26
N VAL A 380 28.93 6.38 -1.49
CA VAL A 380 28.66 7.31 -2.61
C VAL A 380 27.16 7.31 -2.94
N GLY A 381 26.56 6.12 -3.05
CA GLY A 381 25.13 5.97 -3.26
C GLY A 381 24.30 6.69 -2.20
N VAL A 382 24.71 6.64 -0.92
CA VAL A 382 24.05 7.36 0.18
C VAL A 382 24.04 8.85 -0.07
N CYS A 383 25.21 9.44 -0.32
CA CYS A 383 25.32 10.88 -0.51
C CYS A 383 24.46 11.35 -1.68
N VAL A 384 24.51 10.66 -2.82
CA VAL A 384 23.71 11.03 -4.02
C VAL A 384 22.21 10.87 -3.75
N CYS A 385 21.77 9.73 -3.22
CA CYS A 385 20.35 9.47 -2.96
C CYS A 385 19.76 10.48 -1.97
N VAL A 386 20.49 10.82 -0.91
CA VAL A 386 20.04 11.81 0.07
C VAL A 386 19.99 13.21 -0.53
N CYS A 387 21.03 13.65 -1.25
CA CYS A 387 21.02 14.95 -1.90
C CYS A 387 19.84 15.10 -2.87
N VAL A 388 19.62 14.10 -3.74
CA VAL A 388 18.48 14.10 -4.68
C VAL A 388 17.16 14.12 -3.92
N CYS A 389 17.01 13.29 -2.89
CA CYS A 389 15.82 13.24 -2.04
C CYS A 389 15.50 14.62 -1.44
N VAL A 390 16.45 15.25 -0.74
CA VAL A 390 16.23 16.56 -0.11
C VAL A 390 15.89 17.62 -1.16
N CYS A 391 16.62 17.66 -2.29
CA CYS A 391 16.34 18.59 -3.37
C CYS A 391 14.93 18.41 -3.93
N VAL A 392 14.51 17.18 -4.24
CA VAL A 392 13.18 16.90 -4.79
C VAL A 392 12.09 17.26 -3.79
N CYS A 393 12.23 16.86 -2.52
CA CYS A 393 11.21 17.09 -1.49
C CYS A 393 11.04 18.57 -1.12
N VAL A 394 12.12 19.36 -1.14
CA VAL A 394 12.04 20.82 -0.94
C VAL A 394 11.49 21.50 -2.19
N CYS A 395 12.03 21.20 -3.38
CA CYS A 395 11.66 21.88 -4.63
C CYS A 395 10.24 21.58 -5.11
N VAL A 396 9.75 20.34 -4.99
CA VAL A 396 8.38 19.98 -5.39
C VAL A 396 7.37 20.73 -4.52
N CYS A 397 7.64 20.91 -3.23
CA CYS A 397 6.78 21.71 -2.35
C CYS A 397 6.79 23.19 -2.71
N VAL A 398 7.94 23.78 -3.07
CA VAL A 398 8.02 25.18 -3.54
C VAL A 398 7.20 25.37 -4.83
N CYS A 399 7.34 24.48 -5.81
CA CYS A 399 6.61 24.57 -7.08
C CYS A 399 5.08 24.46 -6.92
N VAL A 400 4.60 23.60 -6.02
CA VAL A 400 3.16 23.46 -5.73
C VAL A 400 2.60 24.69 -5.01
N HIS A 401 3.34 25.27 -4.05
CA HIS A 401 2.90 26.47 -3.35
C HIS A 401 2.87 27.72 -4.27
N VAL A 402 3.86 27.87 -5.17
CA VAL A 402 3.88 28.96 -6.15
C VAL A 402 2.69 28.86 -7.11
N ARG A 403 2.35 27.66 -7.60
CA ARG A 403 1.16 27.45 -8.45
C ARG A 403 -0.14 27.71 -7.71
N ALA A 404 -0.27 27.28 -6.46
CA ALA A 404 -1.48 27.53 -5.65
C ALA A 404 -1.66 29.01 -5.26
N PHE A 405 -0.56 29.74 -5.06
CA PHE A 405 -0.58 31.18 -4.82
C PHE A 405 -0.98 31.95 -6.10
N MET A 406 -0.39 31.62 -7.25
CA MET A 406 -0.77 32.21 -8.55
C MET A 406 -2.21 31.90 -8.98
N ALA A 407 -2.84 30.84 -8.47
CA ALA A 407 -4.24 30.52 -8.77
C ALA A 407 -5.25 31.25 -7.86
N LYS A 408 -4.78 31.91 -6.79
CA LYS A 408 -5.60 32.68 -5.84
C LYS A 408 -5.45 34.20 -5.99
N CYS A 409 -4.44 34.65 -6.72
CA CYS A 409 -4.30 36.02 -7.24
C CYS A 409 -4.93 36.10 -8.62
#